data_AF-B4Q3R7-F1
#
_entry.id   AF-B4Q3R7-F1
#
_cell.length_a   1.000
_cell.length_b   1.000
_cell.length_c   1.000
_cell.angle_alpha   90.00
_cell.angle_beta   90.00
_cell.angle_gamma   90.00
#
_symmetry.space_group_name_H-M   'P 1'
#
loop_
_entity.id
_entity.type
_entity.pdbx_description
1 polymer ?
#
loop_
_entity_poly.entity_id
_entity_poly.type
_entity_poly.pdbx_seq_one_letter_code
_entity_poly.pdbx_strand_id
1 'polypeptide(L)'
;MKTLEKCVLFAIVLCCLLQLGQAIKCWDCRSDNDPKCGDPFDNSTLAITDCQQAPELEHLKGVRPTMCRKIRQKVHGEWRYFRSCAYMGEPGIEGDERFCLMRTGSYNIFMEFCTCNSKDGCNSAGIHRLGLMGVLTGTLLSVIVANLLRQ
;
A
#
# COMPACT_ATOMS: atom_id res chain seq x y z
N MET A 1 -18.59 -37.64 0.91
CA MET A 1 -17.95 -36.94 -0.24
C MET A 1 -18.80 -35.78 -0.75
N LYS A 2 -20.05 -35.98 -1.19
CA LYS A 2 -20.90 -34.89 -1.75
C LYS A 2 -21.18 -33.70 -0.82
N THR A 3 -21.30 -33.90 0.50
CA THR A 3 -21.52 -32.80 1.46
C THR A 3 -20.24 -32.01 1.70
N LEU A 4 -19.09 -32.70 1.76
CA LEU A 4 -17.78 -32.08 1.95
C LEU A 4 -17.39 -31.20 0.76
N GLU A 5 -17.61 -31.67 -0.47
CA GLU A 5 -17.39 -30.91 -1.71
C GLU A 5 -18.21 -29.62 -1.74
N LYS A 6 -19.49 -29.68 -1.35
CA LYS A 6 -20.36 -28.50 -1.27
C LYS A 6 -19.89 -27.49 -0.21
N CYS A 7 -19.43 -27.97 0.95
CA CYS A 7 -18.87 -27.11 2.00
C CYS A 7 -17.58 -26.43 1.53
N VAL A 8 -16.70 -27.15 0.84
CA VAL A 8 -15.46 -26.58 0.27
C VAL A 8 -15.77 -25.53 -0.79
N LEU A 9 -16.71 -25.81 -1.70
CA LEU A 9 -17.12 -24.86 -2.73
C LEU A 9 -17.73 -23.58 -2.13
N PHE A 10 -18.58 -23.73 -1.11
CA PHE A 10 -19.16 -22.61 -0.38
C PHE A 10 -18.09 -21.77 0.33
N ALA A 11 -17.11 -22.40 0.97
CA ALA A 11 -16.00 -21.69 1.62
C ALA A 11 -15.13 -20.93 0.61
N ILE A 12 -14.85 -21.51 -0.56
CA ILE A 12 -14.11 -20.84 -1.64
C ILE A 12 -14.88 -19.62 -2.13
N VAL A 13 -16.18 -19.76 -2.43
CA VAL A 13 -17.02 -18.63 -2.88
C VAL A 13 -17.08 -17.52 -1.84
N LEU A 14 -17.26 -17.86 -0.56
CA LEU A 14 -17.29 -16.89 0.53
C LEU A 14 -15.95 -16.14 0.66
N CYS A 15 -14.82 -16.86 0.60
CA CYS A 15 -13.49 -16.24 0.61
C CYS A 15 -13.27 -15.31 -0.58
N CYS A 16 -13.69 -15.70 -1.79
CA CYS A 16 -13.61 -14.83 -2.97
C CYS A 16 -14.45 -13.55 -2.82
N LEU A 17 -15.65 -13.64 -2.25
CA LEU A 17 -16.51 -12.48 -2.01
C LEU A 17 -15.91 -11.52 -0.96
N LEU A 18 -15.25 -12.04 0.07
CA LEU A 18 -14.59 -11.23 1.10
C LEU A 18 -13.37 -10.44 0.56
N GLN A 19 -12.74 -10.91 -0.52
CA GLN A 19 -11.60 -10.23 -1.14
C GLN A 19 -11.99 -9.03 -2.01
N LEU A 20 -13.26 -8.89 -2.40
CA LEU A 20 -13.72 -7.85 -3.35
C LEU A 20 -13.94 -6.46 -2.74
N GLY A 21 -13.61 -6.24 -1.46
CA GLY A 21 -14.04 -5.02 -0.74
C GLY A 21 -13.04 -4.38 0.21
N GLN A 22 -11.74 -4.61 0.06
CA GLN A 22 -10.75 -3.97 0.92
C GLN A 22 -10.20 -2.71 0.23
N ALA A 23 -10.47 -1.54 0.82
CA ALA A 23 -9.81 -0.30 0.46
C ALA A 23 -8.39 -0.26 1.05
N ILE A 24 -7.46 0.35 0.32
CA ILE A 24 -6.06 0.48 0.77
C ILE A 24 -5.98 1.38 2.00
N LYS A 25 -5.10 1.04 2.93
CA LYS A 25 -4.78 1.87 4.10
C LYS A 25 -3.39 2.46 3.97
N CYS A 26 -3.23 3.74 4.28
CA CYS A 26 -1.97 4.46 4.08
C CYS A 26 -1.57 5.27 5.31
N TRP A 27 -0.28 5.52 5.48
CA TRP A 27 0.18 6.50 6.45
C TRP A 27 -0.20 7.90 5.98
N ASP A 28 -0.82 8.67 6.86
CA ASP A 28 -1.20 10.06 6.61
C ASP A 28 -0.58 10.95 7.69
N CYS A 29 0.50 11.63 7.33
CA CYS A 29 1.27 12.45 8.27
C CYS A 29 2.18 13.43 7.54
N ARG A 30 2.69 14.41 8.28
CA ARG A 30 3.69 15.35 7.81
C ARG A 30 4.80 15.55 8.84
N SER A 31 6.05 15.61 8.39
CA SER A 31 7.22 15.70 9.28
C SER A 31 7.46 17.07 9.90
N ASP A 32 6.79 18.11 9.40
CA ASP A 32 6.76 19.44 10.02
C ASP A 32 5.88 19.47 11.28
N ASN A 33 4.82 18.65 11.31
CA ASN A 33 3.91 18.50 12.43
C ASN A 33 4.36 17.41 13.43
N ASP A 34 4.82 16.26 12.91
CA ASP A 34 5.28 15.14 13.72
C ASP A 34 6.64 14.63 13.19
N PRO A 35 7.75 14.83 13.93
CA PRO A 35 9.08 14.37 13.54
C PRO A 35 9.15 12.87 13.20
N LYS A 36 8.27 12.04 13.79
CA LYS A 36 8.20 10.59 13.52
C LYS A 36 7.79 10.25 12.08
N CYS A 37 7.12 11.19 11.39
CA CYS A 37 6.76 11.04 9.98
C CYS A 37 7.96 11.13 9.02
N GLY A 38 9.14 11.52 9.53
CA GLY A 38 10.38 11.69 8.78
C GLY A 38 10.96 10.40 8.19
N ASP A 39 12.28 10.44 7.98
CA ASP A 39 13.07 9.30 7.49
C ASP A 39 14.32 9.18 8.38
N PRO A 40 14.47 8.11 9.17
CA PRO A 40 13.63 6.91 9.22
C PRO A 40 12.20 7.18 9.72
N PHE A 41 11.25 6.45 9.16
CA PHE A 41 9.83 6.54 9.53
C PHE A 41 9.55 5.76 10.82
N ASP A 42 8.96 6.42 11.80
CA ASP A 42 8.51 5.81 13.06
C ASP A 42 6.98 5.76 13.10
N ASN A 43 6.42 4.54 13.08
CA ASN A 43 4.98 4.31 13.11
C ASN A 43 4.43 4.01 14.51
N SER A 44 5.24 4.15 15.56
CA SER A 44 4.87 3.76 16.94
C SER A 44 3.61 4.46 17.47
N THR A 45 3.35 5.70 17.04
CA THR A 45 2.22 6.52 17.52
C THR A 45 1.31 7.04 16.41
N LEU A 46 1.63 6.73 15.14
CA LEU A 46 0.82 7.14 14.01
C LEU A 46 -0.26 6.10 13.75
N ALA A 47 -1.47 6.56 13.46
CA ALA A 47 -2.56 5.70 13.01
C ALA A 47 -2.53 5.58 11.49
N ILE A 48 -2.76 4.38 10.97
CA ILE A 48 -2.96 4.18 9.54
C ILE A 48 -4.37 4.63 9.15
N THR A 49 -4.48 5.34 8.03
CA THR A 49 -5.75 5.90 7.55
C THR A 49 -6.35 5.00 6.48
N ASP A 50 -7.64 4.72 6.59
CA ASP A 50 -8.40 4.04 5.54
C ASP A 50 -8.72 5.03 4.41
N CYS A 51 -8.18 4.78 3.20
CA CYS A 51 -8.34 5.70 2.09
C CYS A 51 -9.79 5.78 1.57
N GLN A 52 -10.67 4.85 1.92
CA GLN A 52 -12.11 4.97 1.64
C GLN A 52 -12.77 6.08 2.46
N GLN A 53 -12.22 6.38 3.64
CA GLN A 53 -12.72 7.45 4.52
C GLN A 53 -12.10 8.82 4.21
N ALA A 54 -11.14 8.87 3.28
CA ALA A 54 -10.51 10.11 2.89
C ALA A 54 -11.54 11.08 2.26
N PRO A 55 -11.47 12.39 2.58
CA PRO A 55 -12.47 13.36 2.17
C PRO A 55 -12.41 13.62 0.66
N GLU A 56 -13.57 13.79 0.03
CA GLU A 56 -13.62 14.18 -1.37
C GLU A 56 -12.95 15.55 -1.59
N LEU A 57 -12.15 15.66 -2.65
CA LEU A 57 -11.45 16.89 -2.98
C LEU A 57 -12.36 17.79 -3.84
N GLU A 58 -12.49 19.07 -3.49
CA GLU A 58 -13.35 20.02 -4.21
C GLU A 58 -13.04 20.10 -5.71
N HIS A 59 -11.76 19.95 -6.07
CA HIS A 59 -11.23 20.02 -7.43
C HIS A 59 -11.21 18.66 -8.16
N LEU A 60 -11.55 17.56 -7.48
CA LEU A 60 -11.57 16.19 -8.04
C LEU A 60 -12.82 15.44 -7.54
N LYS A 61 -13.99 15.93 -7.93
CA LYS A 61 -15.27 15.33 -7.55
C LYS A 61 -15.40 13.93 -8.14
N GLY A 62 -15.91 12.99 -7.34
CA GLY A 62 -16.12 11.59 -7.70
C GLY A 62 -14.86 10.72 -7.74
N VAL A 63 -13.67 11.28 -7.50
CA VAL A 63 -12.41 10.51 -7.50
C VAL A 63 -12.09 10.03 -6.09
N ARG A 64 -11.92 8.72 -5.92
CA ARG A 64 -11.50 8.09 -4.66
C ARG A 64 -10.03 7.72 -4.70
N PRO A 65 -9.30 7.85 -3.59
CA PRO A 65 -7.89 7.48 -3.57
C PRO A 65 -7.74 5.96 -3.44
N THR A 66 -6.92 5.39 -4.32
CA THR A 66 -6.71 3.93 -4.45
C THR A 66 -5.25 3.52 -4.23
N MET A 67 -4.40 4.47 -3.86
CA MET A 67 -2.96 4.25 -3.67
C MET A 67 -2.47 5.03 -2.44
N CYS A 68 -1.29 4.67 -1.94
CA CYS A 68 -0.55 5.48 -1.00
C CYS A 68 0.46 6.37 -1.72
N ARG A 69 0.82 7.49 -1.08
CA ARG A 69 1.83 8.43 -1.57
C ARG A 69 2.81 8.79 -0.45
N LYS A 70 4.09 8.87 -0.81
CA LYS A 70 5.16 9.52 -0.04
C LYS A 70 5.75 10.63 -0.91
N ILE A 71 5.80 11.84 -0.38
CA ILE A 71 6.47 12.99 -1.00
C ILE A 71 7.65 13.35 -0.12
N ARG A 72 8.84 13.41 -0.71
CA ARG A 72 10.03 13.95 -0.06
C ARG A 72 10.35 15.29 -0.72
N GLN A 73 10.28 16.36 0.06
CA GLN A 73 10.49 17.73 -0.42
C GLN A 73 11.69 18.34 0.28
N LYS A 74 12.58 18.99 -0.46
CA LYS A 74 13.65 19.83 0.08
C LYS A 74 13.32 21.28 -0.21
N VAL A 75 13.24 22.12 0.83
CA VAL A 75 13.05 23.57 0.68
C VAL A 75 14.08 24.29 1.54
N HIS A 76 14.84 25.21 0.96
CA HIS A 76 15.91 25.94 1.67
C HIS A 76 16.93 25.05 2.41
N GLY A 77 17.22 23.87 1.88
CA GLY A 77 18.17 22.93 2.51
C GLY A 77 17.54 21.92 3.46
N GLU A 78 16.32 22.15 3.92
CA GLU A 78 15.61 21.28 4.87
C GLU A 78 14.73 20.26 4.16
N TRP A 79 14.79 19.00 4.61
CA TRP A 79 13.92 17.94 4.11
C TRP A 79 12.61 17.86 4.90
N ARG A 80 11.51 17.71 4.18
CA ARG A 80 10.17 17.47 4.71
C ARG A 80 9.56 16.27 4.02
N TYR A 81 8.81 15.49 4.79
CA TYR A 81 8.18 14.25 4.37
C TYR A 81 6.68 14.36 4.55
N PHE A 82 5.94 14.06 3.49
CA PHE A 82 4.49 14.07 3.48
C PHE A 82 4.00 12.69 3.04
N ARG A 83 3.12 12.09 3.82
CA ARG A 83 2.51 10.78 3.54
C ARG A 83 1.01 10.99 3.50
N SER A 84 0.33 10.40 2.51
CA SER A 84 -1.12 10.55 2.33
C SER A 84 -1.68 9.45 1.42
N CYS A 85 -3.00 9.30 1.42
CA CYS A 85 -3.71 8.63 0.33
C CYS A 85 -3.56 9.43 -0.99
N ALA A 86 -3.40 8.73 -2.11
CA ALA A 86 -3.20 9.31 -3.43
C ALA A 86 -4.47 9.17 -4.27
N TYR A 87 -5.01 10.31 -4.74
CA TYR A 87 -6.18 10.39 -5.61
C TYR A 87 -5.86 10.18 -7.08
N MET A 88 -4.60 10.37 -7.46
CA MET A 88 -4.14 10.33 -8.86
C MET A 88 -2.70 9.85 -8.92
N GLY A 89 -2.27 9.47 -10.13
CA GLY A 89 -0.93 8.97 -10.44
C GLY A 89 -0.96 7.48 -10.79
N GLU A 90 0.23 6.92 -10.98
CA GLU A 90 0.44 5.50 -11.20
C GLU A 90 1.38 4.94 -10.13
N PRO A 91 1.28 3.67 -9.74
CA PRO A 91 2.25 3.05 -8.84
C PRO A 91 3.66 3.05 -9.47
N GLY A 92 4.61 3.70 -8.81
CA GLY A 92 5.99 3.76 -9.27
C GLY A 92 6.22 4.40 -10.64
N ILE A 93 7.26 3.94 -11.34
CA ILE A 93 7.54 4.26 -12.75
C ILE A 93 7.37 2.96 -13.54
N GLU A 94 6.50 2.97 -14.55
CA GLU A 94 6.16 1.78 -15.35
C GLU A 94 5.67 0.59 -14.48
N GLY A 95 5.03 0.88 -13.33
CA GLY A 95 4.52 -0.13 -12.39
C GLY A 95 5.53 -0.59 -11.33
N ASP A 96 6.79 -0.17 -11.38
CA ASP A 96 7.78 -0.51 -10.36
C ASP A 96 7.82 0.55 -9.24
N GLU A 97 7.14 0.24 -8.13
CA GLU A 97 6.98 1.10 -6.94
C GLU A 97 8.29 1.48 -6.25
N ARG A 98 9.41 0.83 -6.59
CA ARG A 98 10.72 1.17 -6.03
C ARG A 98 11.28 2.46 -6.62
N PHE A 99 10.83 2.83 -7.82
CA PHE A 99 11.26 4.04 -8.49
C PHE A 99 10.26 5.18 -8.25
N CYS A 100 10.80 6.35 -7.93
CA CYS A 100 10.02 7.54 -7.62
C CYS A 100 10.29 8.63 -8.65
N LEU A 101 9.27 9.42 -8.96
CA LEU A 101 9.40 10.55 -9.87
C LEU A 101 10.05 11.73 -9.16
N MET A 102 11.24 12.13 -9.59
CA MET A 102 11.92 13.33 -9.07
C MET A 102 11.68 14.54 -9.98
N ARG A 103 11.32 15.66 -9.36
CA ARG A 103 11.15 16.98 -10.00
C ARG A 103 12.03 17.99 -9.28
N THR A 104 12.97 18.56 -10.01
CA THR A 104 13.85 19.63 -9.52
C THR A 104 13.27 20.99 -9.93
N GLY A 105 13.10 21.89 -8.96
CA GLY A 105 12.71 23.27 -9.19
C GLY A 105 13.90 24.24 -9.17
N SER A 106 13.60 25.53 -9.32
CA SER A 106 14.58 26.61 -9.11
C SER A 106 14.90 26.78 -7.62
N TYR A 107 16.05 27.37 -7.28
CA TYR A 107 16.45 27.73 -5.90
C TYR A 107 16.58 26.54 -4.91
N ASN A 108 17.21 25.43 -5.31
CA ASN A 108 17.45 24.25 -4.45
C ASN A 108 16.17 23.60 -3.90
N ILE A 109 15.07 23.69 -4.64
CA ILE A 109 13.82 23.02 -4.32
C ILE A 109 13.79 21.66 -5.03
N PHE A 110 13.69 20.57 -4.27
CA PHE A 110 13.60 19.21 -4.82
C PHE A 110 12.31 18.56 -4.34
N MET A 111 11.58 17.89 -5.22
CA MET A 111 10.41 17.10 -4.87
C MET A 111 10.51 15.71 -5.48
N GLU A 112 10.38 14.69 -4.66
CA GLU A 112 10.31 13.30 -5.09
C GLU A 112 8.94 12.74 -4.71
N PHE A 113 8.25 12.18 -5.70
CA PHE A 113 6.91 11.61 -5.56
C PHE A 113 7.00 10.09 -5.73
N CYS A 114 6.68 9.36 -4.66
CA CYS A 114 6.55 7.92 -4.67
C CYS A 114 5.09 7.54 -4.45
N THR A 115 4.54 6.70 -5.32
CA THR A 115 3.17 6.19 -5.26
C THR A 115 3.19 4.67 -5.30
N CYS A 116 2.34 4.01 -4.53
CA CYS A 116 2.32 2.56 -4.40
C CYS A 116 0.92 2.06 -4.04
N ASN A 117 0.57 0.85 -4.44
CA ASN A 117 -0.67 0.17 -4.07
C ASN A 117 -0.51 -1.34 -3.82
N SER A 118 0.74 -1.84 -3.74
CA SER A 118 1.03 -3.25 -3.50
C SER A 118 0.56 -3.80 -2.14
N LYS A 119 0.44 -2.93 -1.12
CA LYS A 119 -0.01 -3.29 0.22
C LYS A 119 -0.42 -2.08 1.05
N ASP A 120 -1.17 -2.33 2.12
CA ASP A 120 -1.39 -1.35 3.17
C ASP A 120 -0.07 -0.83 3.75
N GLY A 121 0.01 0.49 3.93
CA GLY A 121 1.17 1.18 4.48
C GLY A 121 2.43 1.03 3.63
N CYS A 122 2.31 0.77 2.32
CA CYS A 122 3.44 0.72 1.39
C CYS A 122 4.26 2.02 1.40
N ASN A 123 3.65 3.15 1.77
CA ASN A 123 4.30 4.44 1.95
C ASN A 123 4.93 4.62 3.35
N SER A 124 5.51 3.60 3.98
CA SER A 124 6.23 3.69 5.27
C SER A 124 7.71 3.99 5.06
N ALA A 125 8.43 3.10 4.39
CA ALA A 125 9.74 3.28 3.78
C ALA A 125 10.05 1.98 3.03
N GLY A 126 10.83 2.03 1.95
CA GLY A 126 11.15 0.87 1.11
C GLY A 126 12.04 -0.15 1.83
N ILE A 127 11.48 -0.93 2.75
CA ILE A 127 12.09 -2.17 3.23
C ILE A 127 11.15 -3.30 2.84
N HIS A 128 11.48 -3.98 1.75
CA HIS A 128 10.87 -5.26 1.40
C HIS A 128 11.26 -6.27 2.47
N ARG A 129 10.36 -6.56 3.42
CA ARG A 129 10.44 -7.82 4.14
C ARG A 129 9.97 -8.90 3.18
N LEU A 130 10.88 -9.79 2.77
CA LEU A 130 10.54 -10.99 2.04
C LEU A 130 9.48 -11.75 2.84
N GLY A 131 8.28 -11.90 2.27
CA GLY A 131 7.11 -12.39 2.99
C GLY A 131 7.24 -13.89 3.28
N LEU A 132 7.78 -14.24 4.45
CA LEU A 132 7.87 -15.62 4.96
C LEU A 132 6.51 -16.35 4.90
N MET A 133 5.41 -15.60 5.06
CA MET A 133 4.04 -16.10 4.94
C MET A 133 3.70 -16.61 3.52
N GLY A 134 4.18 -15.95 2.46
CA GLY A 134 3.92 -16.37 1.08
C GLY A 134 4.57 -17.71 0.72
N VAL A 135 5.76 -17.96 1.29
CA VAL A 135 6.46 -19.25 1.16
C VAL A 135 5.67 -20.36 1.86
N LEU A 136 5.17 -20.11 3.07
CA LEU A 136 4.41 -21.09 3.85
C LEU A 136 3.04 -21.42 3.23
N THR A 137 2.36 -20.44 2.65
CA THR A 137 1.10 -20.70 1.93
C THR A 137 1.32 -21.48 0.64
N GLY A 138 2.42 -21.22 -0.08
CA GLY A 138 2.77 -21.94 -1.31
C GLY A 138 3.10 -23.41 -1.07
N THR A 139 3.81 -23.73 0.02
CA THR A 139 4.14 -25.12 0.38
C THR A 139 2.92 -25.89 0.89
N LEU A 140 2.01 -25.24 1.61
CA LEU A 140 0.78 -25.90 2.07
C LEU A 140 -0.14 -26.28 0.90
N LEU A 141 -0.29 -25.38 -0.08
CA LEU A 141 -1.11 -25.62 -1.26
C LEU A 141 -0.60 -26.78 -2.13
N SER A 142 0.72 -26.87 -2.33
CA SER A 142 1.32 -27.95 -3.12
C SER A 142 1.15 -29.32 -2.46
N VAL A 143 1.23 -29.40 -1.12
CA VAL A 143 0.96 -30.64 -0.36
C VAL A 143 -0.51 -31.05 -0.47
N ILE A 144 -1.45 -30.10 -0.41
CA ILE A 144 -2.88 -30.39 -0.55
C ILE A 144 -3.20 -30.91 -1.95
N VAL A 145 -2.66 -30.27 -3.00
CA VAL A 145 -2.82 -30.73 -4.39
C VAL A 145 -2.21 -32.12 -4.60
N ALA A 146 -1.01 -32.37 -4.06
CA ALA A 146 -0.37 -33.67 -4.16
C ALA A 146 -1.18 -34.80 -3.49
N ASN A 147 -1.82 -34.51 -2.35
CA ASN A 147 -2.68 -35.48 -1.67
C ASN A 147 -4.00 -35.74 -2.41
N LEU A 148 -4.56 -34.71 -3.06
CA LEU A 148 -5.77 -34.85 -3.88
C LEU A 148 -5.53 -35.63 -5.17
N LEU A 149 -4.37 -35.45 -5.81
CA LEU A 149 -3.98 -36.20 -7.01
C LEU A 149 -3.63 -37.67 -6.72
N ARG A 150 -3.46 -38.04 -5.46
CA ARG A 150 -3.12 -39.40 -5.02
C ARG A 150 -4.36 -40.24 -4.66
N GLN A 151 -5.53 -39.61 -4.53
CA GLN A 151 -6.84 -40.26 -4.34
C GLN A 151 -7.52 -40.50 -5.69
#